data_AF-A0AAU9EGP9-F1
#
_entry.id   AF-A0AAU9EGP9-F1
#
_cell.length_a   1.000
_cell.length_b   1.000
_cell.length_c   1.000
_cell.angle_alpha   90.00
_cell.angle_beta   90.00
_cell.angle_gamma   90.00
#
_symmetry.space_group_name_H-M   'P 1'
#
loop_
_entity.id
_entity.type
_entity.pdbx_description
1 polymer ?
#
loop_
_entity_poly.entity_id
_entity_poly.type
_entity_poly.pdbx_seq_one_letter_code
_entity_poly.pdbx_strand_id
1 'polypeptide(L)'
;MLKFITNNWKLKLISLGIAVALWSFVVGQESAEITVRMPVVMTGLPADMVVANQVANEVELRLYGPQSLVRQAANRPAAKQLNLAGMGTGEHIFQVLPEELNLPPGTEVLRISPARLKVVLAKRFSRTAAVRPVIKGNPEHGFEVAEVTFAPPEVTVSGIKQEITDLDWIWTVPLEVTGLTKTTTLKANLRPPDGRSIRLSPTTVQATITIRPRPAKVPAPAKAPAPETKAAPETPPAPETPGPSKAPQAPETPEASQAPPAPAAGTTGP
;
A
#
# COMPACT_ATOMS: atom_id res chain seq x y z
N MET A 1 -44.66 -62.99 6.42
CA MET A 1 -44.19 -61.66 6.86
C MET A 1 -45.11 -60.52 6.41
N LEU A 2 -45.46 -60.35 5.13
CA LEU A 2 -46.18 -59.17 4.60
C LEU A 2 -47.47 -58.72 5.33
N LYS A 3 -48.24 -59.61 6.00
CA LYS A 3 -49.46 -59.23 6.74
C LYS A 3 -49.21 -58.19 7.87
N PHE A 4 -47.99 -58.10 8.41
CA PHE A 4 -47.62 -57.05 9.38
C PHE A 4 -47.52 -55.65 8.75
N ILE A 5 -47.23 -55.58 7.45
CA ILE A 5 -47.08 -54.34 6.69
C ILE A 5 -48.46 -53.81 6.31
N THR A 6 -49.37 -54.67 5.81
CA THR A 6 -50.70 -54.27 5.35
C THR A 6 -51.72 -53.98 6.46
N ASN A 7 -51.55 -54.53 7.67
CA ASN A 7 -52.43 -54.19 8.78
C ASN A 7 -52.28 -52.70 9.17
N ASN A 8 -53.40 -52.03 9.46
CA ASN A 8 -53.49 -50.60 9.79
C ASN A 8 -52.81 -49.64 8.80
N TRP A 9 -52.75 -49.98 7.50
CA TRP A 9 -52.02 -49.18 6.49
C TRP A 9 -52.46 -47.70 6.41
N LYS A 10 -53.76 -47.40 6.59
CA LYS A 10 -54.30 -46.03 6.63
C LYS A 10 -53.62 -45.17 7.71
N LEU A 11 -53.45 -45.70 8.92
CA LEU A 11 -52.81 -44.99 10.03
C LEU A 11 -51.31 -44.75 9.76
N LYS A 12 -50.63 -45.73 9.17
CA LYS A 12 -49.23 -45.59 8.74
C LYS A 12 -49.07 -44.49 7.70
N LEU A 13 -49.97 -44.43 6.71
CA LEU A 13 -49.98 -43.41 5.66
C LEU A 13 -50.21 -42.00 6.25
N ILE A 14 -51.16 -41.86 7.18
CA ILE A 14 -51.38 -40.60 7.92
C ILE A 14 -50.12 -40.20 8.71
N SER A 15 -49.50 -41.12 9.45
CA SER A 15 -48.28 -40.82 10.21
C SER A 15 -47.10 -40.41 9.31
N LEU A 16 -46.99 -40.99 8.11
CA LEU A 16 -45.98 -40.62 7.12
C LEU A 16 -46.26 -39.22 6.55
N GLY A 17 -47.52 -38.89 6.25
CA GLY A 17 -47.91 -37.55 5.81
C GLY A 17 -47.61 -36.48 6.86
N ILE A 18 -47.90 -36.75 8.14
CA ILE A 18 -47.56 -35.86 9.25
C ILE A 18 -46.04 -35.73 9.41
N ALA A 19 -45.28 -36.83 9.32
CA ALA A 19 -43.82 -36.79 9.40
C ALA A 19 -43.18 -35.98 8.26
N VAL A 20 -43.66 -36.12 7.03
CA VAL A 20 -43.20 -35.32 5.87
C VAL A 20 -43.59 -33.84 6.01
N ALA A 21 -44.79 -33.54 6.51
CA ALA A 21 -45.23 -32.17 6.76
C ALA A 21 -44.38 -31.48 7.84
N LEU A 22 -44.12 -32.16 8.97
CA LEU A 22 -43.26 -31.66 10.04
C LEU A 22 -41.81 -31.50 9.58
N TRP A 23 -41.26 -32.47 8.84
CA TRP A 23 -39.92 -32.38 8.26
C TRP A 23 -39.79 -31.19 7.31
N SER A 24 -40.76 -31.00 6.41
CA SER A 24 -40.81 -29.86 5.48
C SER A 24 -40.90 -28.52 6.23
N PHE A 25 -41.69 -28.44 7.32
CA PHE A 25 -41.80 -27.23 8.13
C PHE A 25 -40.51 -26.89 8.88
N VAL A 26 -39.79 -27.89 9.41
CA VAL A 26 -38.51 -27.70 10.11
C VAL A 26 -37.39 -27.31 9.15
N VAL A 27 -37.26 -28.00 8.01
CA VAL A 27 -36.23 -27.71 6.99
C VAL A 27 -36.53 -26.39 6.24
N GLY A 28 -37.81 -26.01 6.12
CA GLY A 28 -38.23 -24.77 5.46
C GLY A 28 -37.80 -23.46 6.15
N GLN A 29 -37.23 -23.52 7.36
CA GLN A 29 -36.78 -22.34 8.12
C GLN A 29 -35.25 -22.26 8.31
N GLU A 30 -34.46 -22.77 7.36
CA GLU A 30 -33.01 -22.54 7.31
C GLU A 30 -32.68 -21.03 7.19
N SER A 31 -32.53 -20.40 8.34
CA SER A 31 -31.99 -19.04 8.48
C SER A 31 -30.47 -19.11 8.62
N ALA A 32 -29.76 -18.19 7.95
CA ALA A 32 -28.31 -18.14 7.96
C ALA A 32 -27.84 -16.74 8.38
N GLU A 33 -26.78 -16.67 9.19
CA GLU A 33 -26.01 -15.44 9.33
C GLU A 33 -24.92 -15.39 8.25
N ILE A 34 -24.79 -14.26 7.57
CA ILE A 34 -23.71 -14.01 6.62
C ILE A 34 -23.12 -12.61 6.80
N THR A 35 -21.96 -12.39 6.17
CA THR A 35 -21.33 -11.06 6.06
C THR A 35 -21.42 -10.57 4.62
N VAL A 36 -21.97 -9.37 4.42
CA VAL A 36 -22.07 -8.68 3.13
C VAL A 36 -21.22 -7.41 3.18
N ARG A 37 -20.51 -7.10 2.09
CA ARG A 37 -19.77 -5.85 1.96
C ARG A 37 -20.50 -4.91 1.02
N MET A 38 -21.00 -3.82 1.59
CA MET A 38 -21.69 -2.75 0.87
C MET A 38 -20.68 -1.70 0.41
N PRO A 39 -20.54 -1.43 -0.91
CA PRO A 39 -19.67 -0.36 -1.38
C PRO A 39 -20.23 1.02 -1.00
N VAL A 40 -19.34 1.95 -0.67
CA VAL A 40 -19.64 3.35 -0.37
C VAL A 40 -19.34 4.19 -1.61
N VAL A 41 -20.33 4.94 -2.09
CA VAL A 41 -20.22 5.74 -3.33
C VAL A 41 -20.46 7.21 -3.02
N MET A 42 -19.43 8.04 -3.21
CA MET A 42 -19.53 9.49 -3.04
C MET A 42 -20.08 10.15 -4.30
N THR A 43 -21.13 10.97 -4.16
CA THR A 43 -21.76 11.69 -5.26
C THR A 43 -21.77 13.20 -4.98
N GLY A 44 -21.85 14.03 -6.03
CA GLY A 44 -22.02 15.48 -5.87
C GLY A 44 -20.82 16.28 -5.34
N LEU A 45 -19.62 15.69 -5.22
CA LEU A 45 -18.41 16.39 -4.73
C LEU A 45 -18.10 17.64 -5.59
N PRO A 46 -18.05 18.86 -5.00
CA PRO A 46 -17.75 20.08 -5.74
C PRO A 46 -16.37 20.09 -6.41
N ALA A 47 -16.26 20.80 -7.54
CA ALA A 47 -15.03 20.87 -8.34
C ALA A 47 -13.89 21.66 -7.66
N ASP A 48 -14.21 22.47 -6.66
CA ASP A 48 -13.30 23.24 -5.81
C ASP A 48 -12.96 22.53 -4.48
N MET A 49 -13.44 21.30 -4.25
CA MET A 49 -13.22 20.55 -3.01
C MET A 49 -12.54 19.18 -3.23
N VAL A 50 -11.99 18.63 -2.16
CA VAL A 50 -11.42 17.28 -2.06
C VAL A 50 -11.74 16.67 -0.69
N VAL A 51 -11.69 15.34 -0.60
CA VAL A 51 -11.83 14.62 0.66
C VAL A 51 -10.45 14.53 1.33
N ALA A 52 -10.30 15.16 2.50
CA ALA A 52 -9.04 15.35 3.20
C ALA A 52 -8.60 14.16 4.07
N ASN A 53 -9.45 13.13 4.22
CA ASN A 53 -9.19 11.95 5.02
C ASN A 53 -9.40 10.66 4.21
N GLN A 54 -8.86 9.56 4.73
CA GLN A 54 -9.23 8.23 4.27
C GLN A 54 -10.64 7.89 4.79
N VAL A 55 -11.52 7.49 3.88
CA VAL A 55 -12.89 7.04 4.17
C VAL A 55 -12.97 5.55 3.83
N ALA A 56 -13.76 4.79 4.57
CA ALA A 56 -13.97 3.38 4.24
C ALA A 56 -14.74 3.25 2.91
N ASN A 57 -14.13 2.59 1.92
CA ASN A 57 -14.75 2.33 0.61
C ASN A 57 -15.87 1.26 0.68
N GLU A 58 -15.92 0.49 1.77
CA GLU A 58 -16.90 -0.56 2.03
C GLU A 58 -17.40 -0.45 3.48
N VAL A 59 -18.65 -0.86 3.70
CA VAL A 59 -19.24 -1.10 5.01
C VAL A 59 -19.61 -2.57 5.13
N GLU A 60 -19.14 -3.20 6.19
CA GLU A 60 -19.43 -4.59 6.54
C GLU A 60 -20.79 -4.68 7.26
N LEU A 61 -21.68 -5.50 6.71
CA LEU A 61 -23.02 -5.79 7.23
C LEU A 61 -23.09 -7.26 7.63
N ARG A 62 -23.35 -7.57 8.91
CA ARG A 62 -23.75 -8.92 9.32
C ARG A 62 -25.27 -9.02 9.24
N LEU A 63 -25.74 -9.89 8.36
CA LEU A 63 -27.16 -10.05 8.02
C LEU A 63 -27.65 -11.42 8.49
N TYR A 64 -28.86 -11.46 9.03
CA TYR A 64 -29.55 -12.69 9.45
C TYR A 64 -30.91 -12.79 8.75
N GLY A 65 -31.35 -14.01 8.47
CA GLY A 65 -32.65 -14.28 7.86
C GLY A 65 -32.63 -15.53 6.96
N PRO A 66 -33.72 -15.79 6.22
CA PRO A 66 -33.83 -16.95 5.34
C PRO A 66 -32.64 -17.05 4.36
N GLN A 67 -32.06 -18.25 4.25
CA GLN A 67 -30.83 -18.50 3.47
C GLN A 67 -30.89 -17.98 2.02
N SER A 68 -32.07 -17.99 1.39
CA SER A 68 -32.27 -17.44 0.04
C SER A 68 -32.12 -15.92 -0.03
N LEU A 69 -32.74 -15.19 0.90
CA LEU A 69 -32.76 -13.72 0.93
C LEU A 69 -31.38 -13.14 1.26
N VAL A 70 -30.69 -13.71 2.24
CA VAL A 70 -29.36 -13.25 2.62
C VAL A 70 -28.35 -13.52 1.49
N ARG A 71 -28.41 -14.69 0.83
CA ARG A 71 -27.57 -14.97 -0.36
C ARG A 71 -27.89 -14.03 -1.53
N GLN A 72 -29.14 -13.61 -1.71
CA GLN A 72 -29.50 -12.59 -2.70
C GLN A 72 -28.86 -11.23 -2.37
N ALA A 73 -28.90 -10.79 -1.11
CA ALA A 73 -28.26 -9.55 -0.67
C ALA A 73 -26.73 -9.58 -0.84
N ALA A 74 -26.08 -10.73 -0.59
CA ALA A 74 -24.64 -10.90 -0.83
C ALA A 74 -24.24 -10.84 -2.31
N ASN A 75 -25.07 -11.39 -3.19
CA ASN A 75 -24.82 -11.40 -4.64
C ASN A 75 -25.13 -10.05 -5.31
N ARG A 76 -25.89 -9.17 -4.65
CA ARG A 76 -26.24 -7.82 -5.11
C ARG A 76 -26.28 -6.84 -3.93
N PRO A 77 -25.12 -6.49 -3.35
CA PRO A 77 -25.07 -5.52 -2.26
C PRO A 77 -25.60 -4.16 -2.75
N ALA A 78 -26.51 -3.57 -1.99
CA ALA A 78 -26.86 -2.16 -2.17
C ALA A 78 -25.61 -1.29 -1.94
N ALA A 79 -25.53 -0.15 -2.62
CA ALA A 79 -24.42 0.80 -2.45
C ALA A 79 -24.85 1.98 -1.57
N LYS A 80 -24.11 2.28 -0.50
CA LYS A 80 -24.38 3.45 0.35
C LYS A 80 -23.91 4.70 -0.37
N GLN A 81 -24.87 5.48 -0.88
CA GLN A 81 -24.58 6.76 -1.51
C GLN A 81 -24.34 7.83 -0.43
N LEU A 82 -23.22 8.54 -0.53
CA LEU A 82 -22.92 9.73 0.27
C LEU A 82 -23.01 10.96 -0.64
N ASN A 83 -24.12 11.70 -0.54
CA ASN A 83 -24.29 12.94 -1.27
C ASN A 83 -23.48 14.06 -0.61
N LEU A 84 -22.56 14.66 -1.36
CA LEU A 84 -21.67 15.74 -0.92
C LEU A 84 -22.06 17.10 -1.56
N ALA A 85 -23.11 17.14 -2.38
CA ALA A 85 -23.54 18.35 -3.07
C ALA A 85 -23.97 19.45 -2.08
N GLY A 86 -23.44 20.66 -2.26
CA GLY A 86 -23.75 21.82 -1.41
C GLY A 86 -23.11 21.79 -0.02
N MET A 87 -22.35 20.77 0.35
CA MET A 87 -21.66 20.73 1.65
C MET A 87 -20.45 21.67 1.68
N GLY A 88 -20.26 22.36 2.80
CA GLY A 88 -19.12 23.26 3.03
C GLY A 88 -17.83 22.53 3.42
N THR A 89 -16.73 23.29 3.48
CA THR A 89 -15.47 22.85 4.09
C THR A 89 -15.66 22.53 5.58
N GLY A 90 -15.19 21.37 6.06
CA GLY A 90 -15.35 20.92 7.44
C GLY A 90 -15.41 19.40 7.61
N GLU A 91 -15.60 18.93 8.84
CA GLU A 91 -15.89 17.51 9.10
C GLU A 91 -17.40 17.24 9.00
N HIS A 92 -17.78 16.23 8.21
CA HIS A 92 -19.14 15.75 8.06
C HIS A 92 -19.21 14.28 8.48
N ILE A 93 -20.25 13.88 9.21
CA ILE A 93 -20.40 12.50 9.71
C ILE A 93 -21.70 11.92 9.15
N PHE A 94 -21.56 10.98 8.21
CA PHE A 94 -22.67 10.19 7.71
C PHE A 94 -22.89 8.99 8.62
N GLN A 95 -24.14 8.75 9.01
CA GLN A 95 -24.53 7.54 9.72
C GLN A 95 -25.03 6.52 8.70
N VAL A 96 -24.90 5.23 9.03
CA VAL A 96 -25.38 4.13 8.18
C VAL A 96 -26.53 3.46 8.92
N LEU A 97 -27.77 3.88 8.61
CA LEU A 97 -28.96 3.37 9.26
C LEU A 97 -29.49 2.11 8.52
N PRO A 98 -29.95 1.06 9.22
CA PRO A 98 -30.52 -0.15 8.59
C PRO A 98 -31.63 0.11 7.57
N GLU A 99 -32.46 1.12 7.83
CA GLU A 99 -33.63 1.48 7.04
C GLU A 99 -33.24 2.03 5.65
N GLU A 100 -32.04 2.60 5.52
CA GLU A 100 -31.52 3.18 4.27
C GLU A 100 -30.89 2.13 3.34
N LEU A 101 -30.80 0.86 3.75
CA LEU A 101 -29.99 -0.16 3.08
C LEU A 101 -30.73 -0.94 1.98
N ASN A 102 -32.03 -0.70 1.78
CA ASN A 102 -32.87 -1.35 0.76
C ASN A 102 -32.75 -2.90 0.76
N LEU A 103 -32.67 -3.50 1.94
CA LEU A 103 -32.50 -4.95 2.11
C LEU A 103 -33.80 -5.72 1.82
N PRO A 104 -33.73 -7.00 1.41
CA PRO A 104 -34.92 -7.83 1.19
C PRO A 104 -35.75 -7.99 2.49
N PRO A 105 -37.08 -7.83 2.45
CA PRO A 105 -37.92 -7.95 3.64
C PRO A 105 -37.83 -9.37 4.22
N GLY A 106 -37.64 -9.46 5.54
CA GLY A 106 -37.26 -10.71 6.22
C GLY A 106 -35.74 -10.87 6.43
N THR A 107 -34.95 -9.86 6.10
CA THR A 107 -33.53 -9.76 6.48
C THR A 107 -33.36 -8.78 7.65
N GLU A 108 -32.63 -9.19 8.68
CA GLU A 108 -32.28 -8.39 9.86
C GLU A 108 -30.79 -8.02 9.83
N VAL A 109 -30.43 -6.84 10.36
CA VAL A 109 -29.04 -6.34 10.41
C VAL A 109 -28.48 -6.48 11.83
N LEU A 110 -27.70 -7.53 12.07
CA LEU A 110 -27.10 -7.81 13.38
C LEU A 110 -25.92 -6.87 13.71
N ARG A 111 -25.20 -6.40 12.68
CA ARG A 111 -24.05 -5.49 12.87
C ARG A 111 -23.77 -4.66 11.62
N ILE A 112 -23.37 -3.41 11.82
CA ILE A 112 -22.85 -2.49 10.79
C ILE A 112 -21.44 -2.06 11.21
N SER A 113 -20.46 -2.14 10.31
CA SER A 113 -19.07 -1.72 10.58
C SER A 113 -18.39 -1.09 9.37
N PRO A 114 -17.98 0.20 9.41
CA PRO A 114 -18.29 1.20 10.45
C PRO A 114 -19.73 1.73 10.31
N ALA A 115 -20.44 1.90 11.44
CA ALA A 115 -21.77 2.52 11.47
C ALA A 115 -21.75 4.06 11.26
N ARG A 116 -20.57 4.68 11.29
CA ARG A 116 -20.36 6.12 11.07
C ARG A 116 -19.18 6.34 10.12
N LEU A 117 -19.44 7.00 9.00
CA LEU A 117 -18.48 7.36 7.96
C LEU A 117 -18.14 8.85 8.10
N LYS A 118 -16.94 9.16 8.61
CA LYS A 118 -16.45 10.54 8.68
C LYS A 118 -15.83 10.94 7.33
N VAL A 119 -16.29 12.07 6.79
CA VAL A 119 -15.84 12.69 5.55
C VAL A 119 -15.42 14.12 5.85
N VAL A 120 -14.14 14.42 5.70
CA VAL A 120 -13.59 15.76 5.90
C VAL A 120 -13.45 16.41 4.53
N LEU A 121 -14.20 17.49 4.28
CA LEU A 121 -14.12 18.26 3.04
C LEU A 121 -13.16 19.44 3.19
N ALA A 122 -12.22 19.56 2.27
CA ALA A 122 -11.25 20.64 2.21
C ALA A 122 -11.26 21.29 0.82
N LYS A 123 -10.83 22.56 0.75
CA LYS A 123 -10.63 23.24 -0.54
C LYS A 123 -9.53 22.55 -1.33
N ARG A 124 -9.78 22.32 -2.62
CA ARG A 124 -8.86 21.75 -3.59
C ARG A 124 -7.78 22.77 -3.92
N PHE A 125 -6.54 22.41 -3.64
CA PHE A 125 -5.36 23.08 -4.19
C PHE A 125 -4.81 22.24 -5.35
N SER A 126 -4.12 22.90 -6.27
CA SER A 126 -3.45 22.27 -7.41
C SER A 126 -2.04 22.83 -7.56
N ARG A 127 -1.07 21.99 -7.90
CA ARG A 127 0.34 22.32 -8.14
C ARG A 127 0.89 21.43 -9.26
N THR A 128 1.86 21.89 -10.05
CA THR A 128 2.62 20.96 -10.90
C THR A 128 3.78 20.33 -10.13
N ALA A 129 4.10 19.08 -10.42
CA ALA A 129 5.27 18.37 -9.89
C ALA A 129 5.98 17.62 -11.01
N ALA A 130 7.30 17.51 -10.92
CA ALA A 130 8.12 16.81 -11.92
C ALA A 130 8.01 15.29 -11.78
N VAL A 131 7.95 14.55 -12.88
CA VAL A 131 7.99 13.08 -12.86
C VAL A 131 9.42 12.59 -12.72
N ARG A 132 9.68 11.67 -11.78
CA ARG A 132 10.96 10.97 -11.62
C ARG A 132 10.82 9.48 -11.89
N PRO A 133 11.76 8.86 -12.63
CA PRO A 133 11.69 7.44 -12.94
C PRO A 133 12.07 6.61 -11.72
N VAL A 134 11.33 5.53 -11.48
CA VAL A 134 11.83 4.39 -10.70
C VAL A 134 12.22 3.31 -11.70
N ILE A 135 13.51 2.98 -11.78
CA ILE A 135 14.04 1.96 -12.69
C ILE A 135 14.23 0.65 -11.89
N LYS A 136 13.87 -0.49 -12.47
CA LYS A 136 14.06 -1.82 -11.88
C LYS A 136 14.56 -2.81 -12.92
N GLY A 137 15.32 -3.81 -12.47
CA GLY A 137 16.08 -4.68 -13.37
C GLY A 137 17.30 -3.97 -13.96
N ASN A 138 17.97 -4.62 -14.90
CA ASN A 138 19.24 -4.16 -15.46
C ASN A 138 19.25 -4.36 -16.99
N PRO A 139 19.72 -3.39 -17.80
CA PRO A 139 19.86 -3.57 -19.24
C PRO A 139 20.77 -4.76 -19.60
N GLU A 140 20.69 -5.18 -20.87
CA GLU A 140 21.51 -6.29 -21.39
C GLU A 140 23.02 -6.01 -21.27
N HIS A 141 23.84 -7.06 -21.25
CA HIS A 141 25.29 -6.94 -21.16
C HIS A 141 25.86 -6.03 -22.27
N GLY A 142 26.66 -5.04 -21.85
CA GLY A 142 27.21 -4.02 -22.75
C GLY A 142 26.35 -2.77 -22.92
N PHE A 143 25.14 -2.70 -22.34
CA PHE A 143 24.26 -1.54 -22.42
C PHE A 143 24.01 -0.85 -21.08
N GLU A 144 23.57 0.41 -21.14
CA GLU A 144 23.10 1.17 -19.98
C GLU A 144 22.01 2.18 -20.33
N VAL A 145 21.17 2.51 -19.35
CA VAL A 145 20.17 3.58 -19.47
C VAL A 145 20.92 4.92 -19.42
N ALA A 146 20.93 5.64 -20.53
CA ALA A 146 21.57 6.95 -20.62
C ALA A 146 20.64 8.07 -20.13
N GLU A 147 19.33 7.95 -20.41
CA GLU A 147 18.33 8.95 -20.05
C GLU A 147 16.93 8.33 -20.03
N VAL A 148 16.03 8.82 -19.16
CA VAL A 148 14.59 8.51 -19.21
C VAL A 148 13.83 9.83 -19.27
N THR A 149 13.21 10.11 -20.41
CA THR A 149 12.40 11.32 -20.62
C THR A 149 10.92 11.01 -20.50
N PHE A 150 10.14 11.98 -20.02
CA PHE A 150 8.70 11.85 -19.80
C PHE A 150 7.91 12.85 -20.63
N ALA A 151 6.81 12.37 -21.22
CA ALA A 151 5.83 13.17 -21.95
C ALA A 151 4.43 12.97 -21.34
N PRO A 152 3.86 13.98 -20.64
CA PRO A 152 4.50 15.23 -20.21
C PRO A 152 5.57 15.02 -19.11
N PRO A 153 6.53 15.97 -18.93
CA PRO A 153 7.55 15.90 -17.87
C PRO A 153 7.03 16.36 -16.50
N GLU A 154 6.02 17.23 -16.49
CA GLU A 154 5.29 17.69 -15.30
C GLU A 154 3.86 17.15 -15.30
N VAL A 155 3.32 16.95 -14.11
CA VAL A 155 1.96 16.43 -13.89
C VAL A 155 1.21 17.31 -12.90
N THR A 156 -0.08 17.53 -13.11
CA THR A 156 -0.91 18.32 -12.19
C THR A 156 -1.33 17.46 -11.01
N VAL A 157 -0.93 17.91 -9.83
CA VAL A 157 -1.19 17.28 -8.53
C VAL A 157 -2.27 18.09 -7.83
N SER A 158 -3.39 17.45 -7.47
CA SER A 158 -4.51 18.10 -6.79
C SER A 158 -4.87 17.40 -5.48
N GLY A 159 -5.16 18.16 -4.43
CA GLY A 159 -5.33 17.63 -3.08
C GLY A 159 -5.52 18.75 -2.04
N ILE A 160 -5.23 18.47 -0.78
CA ILE A 160 -5.25 19.48 0.29
C ILE A 160 -3.91 20.21 0.39
N LYS A 161 -3.92 21.52 0.69
CA LYS A 161 -2.73 22.38 0.67
C LYS A 161 -1.51 21.78 1.39
N GLN A 162 -1.74 21.21 2.58
CA GLN A 162 -0.70 20.59 3.41
C GLN A 162 -0.06 19.36 2.75
N GLU A 163 -0.81 18.57 1.98
CA GLU A 163 -0.26 17.38 1.31
C GLU A 163 0.55 17.70 0.05
N ILE A 164 0.29 18.83 -0.62
CA ILE A 164 0.95 19.22 -1.88
C ILE A 164 2.03 20.29 -1.75
N THR A 165 2.11 20.98 -0.61
CA THR A 165 3.20 21.93 -0.34
C THR A 165 4.56 21.21 -0.30
N ASP A 166 4.57 19.97 0.18
CA ASP A 166 5.78 19.13 0.28
C ASP A 166 5.99 18.20 -0.93
N LEU A 167 5.24 18.38 -2.03
CA LEU A 167 5.40 17.61 -3.28
C LEU A 167 6.03 18.45 -4.39
N ASP A 168 7.35 18.30 -4.56
CA ASP A 168 8.10 18.84 -5.71
C ASP A 168 8.21 17.83 -6.86
N TRP A 169 8.17 16.52 -6.56
CA TRP A 169 8.25 15.45 -7.56
C TRP A 169 7.36 14.25 -7.24
N ILE A 170 7.02 13.47 -8.26
CA ILE A 170 6.26 12.22 -8.18
C ILE A 170 7.05 11.07 -8.82
N TRP A 171 7.08 9.93 -8.15
CA TRP A 171 7.71 8.71 -8.64
C TRP A 171 6.80 7.93 -9.58
N THR A 172 7.37 7.30 -10.61
CA THR A 172 6.63 6.29 -11.37
C THR A 172 6.48 4.99 -10.60
N VAL A 173 5.53 4.15 -11.03
CA VAL A 173 5.62 2.69 -10.84
C VAL A 173 6.96 2.21 -11.44
N PRO A 174 7.63 1.19 -10.87
CA PRO A 174 8.90 0.69 -11.38
C PRO A 174 8.85 0.29 -12.87
N LEU A 175 9.77 0.84 -13.64
CA LEU A 175 9.98 0.53 -15.04
C LEU A 175 11.01 -0.60 -15.14
N GLU A 176 10.55 -1.79 -15.53
CA GLU A 176 11.43 -2.94 -15.78
C GLU A 176 12.26 -2.69 -17.06
N VAL A 177 13.58 -2.62 -16.93
CA VAL A 177 14.52 -2.43 -18.07
C VAL A 177 15.31 -3.69 -18.44
N THR A 178 14.95 -4.82 -17.86
CA THR A 178 15.60 -6.12 -18.05
C THR A 178 15.60 -6.55 -19.51
N GLY A 179 16.79 -6.75 -20.09
CA GLY A 179 16.95 -7.22 -21.47
C GLY A 179 16.65 -6.18 -22.56
N LEU A 180 16.53 -4.89 -22.22
CA LEU A 180 16.36 -3.85 -23.24
C LEU A 180 17.70 -3.48 -23.88
N THR A 181 17.77 -3.59 -25.22
CA THR A 181 18.94 -3.25 -26.07
C THR A 181 18.70 -2.02 -26.96
N LYS A 182 17.48 -1.48 -27.00
CA LYS A 182 17.08 -0.37 -27.86
C LYS A 182 16.21 0.63 -27.11
N THR A 183 16.28 1.91 -27.51
CA THR A 183 15.39 2.95 -27.00
C THR A 183 13.93 2.55 -27.15
N THR A 184 13.21 2.52 -26.03
CA THR A 184 11.84 1.97 -25.94
C THR A 184 10.93 2.95 -25.22
N THR A 185 9.74 3.20 -25.77
CA THR A 185 8.71 4.02 -25.14
C THR A 185 7.66 3.14 -24.45
N LEU A 186 7.45 3.36 -23.15
CA LEU A 186 6.53 2.62 -22.31
C LEU A 186 5.48 3.57 -21.69
N LYS A 187 4.31 3.04 -21.33
CA LYS A 187 3.32 3.78 -20.53
C LYS A 187 3.64 3.61 -19.05
N ALA A 188 4.14 4.66 -18.43
CA ALA A 188 4.44 4.69 -17.00
C ALA A 188 3.24 5.20 -16.22
N ASN A 189 2.71 4.37 -15.31
CA ASN A 189 1.75 4.85 -14.31
C ASN A 189 2.50 5.59 -13.20
N LEU A 190 1.89 6.64 -12.68
CA LEU A 190 2.43 7.40 -11.55
C LEU A 190 2.04 6.74 -10.23
N ARG A 191 2.95 6.71 -9.25
CA ARG A 191 2.63 6.29 -7.87
C ARG A 191 2.37 7.54 -7.02
N PRO A 192 1.12 7.83 -6.61
CA PRO A 192 0.89 8.84 -5.58
C PRO A 192 1.53 8.39 -4.26
N PRO A 193 2.01 9.31 -3.40
CA PRO A 193 2.54 8.96 -2.09
C PRO A 193 1.49 8.24 -1.24
N ASP A 194 1.88 7.12 -0.62
CA ASP A 194 0.95 6.26 0.10
C ASP A 194 0.28 7.02 1.27
N GLY A 195 -1.02 6.80 1.44
CA GLY A 195 -1.83 7.36 2.53
C GLY A 195 -2.33 8.80 2.34
N ARG A 196 -1.90 9.53 1.30
CA ARG A 196 -2.36 10.91 1.00
C ARG A 196 -3.57 10.94 0.06
N SER A 197 -4.49 11.88 0.25
CA SER A 197 -5.71 12.04 -0.58
C SER A 197 -5.45 12.87 -1.84
N ILE A 198 -4.46 12.45 -2.63
CA ILE A 198 -3.98 13.17 -3.82
C ILE A 198 -4.55 12.57 -5.11
N ARG A 199 -5.08 13.43 -6.00
CA ARG A 199 -5.52 13.09 -7.36
C ARG A 199 -4.56 13.67 -8.40
N LEU A 200 -4.01 12.80 -9.23
CA LEU A 200 -3.07 13.14 -10.31
C LEU A 200 -3.80 13.32 -11.64
N SER A 201 -3.28 14.21 -12.50
CA SER A 201 -3.76 14.41 -13.86
C SER A 201 -2.60 14.84 -14.78
N PRO A 202 -2.22 14.03 -15.80
CA PRO A 202 -2.68 12.66 -16.08
C PRO A 202 -2.17 11.63 -15.06
N THR A 203 -2.83 10.48 -14.94
CA THR A 203 -2.39 9.35 -14.09
C THR A 203 -1.28 8.49 -14.74
N THR A 204 -1.17 8.55 -16.06
CA THR A 204 -0.22 7.80 -16.88
C THR A 204 0.52 8.77 -17.79
N VAL A 205 1.84 8.62 -17.87
CA VAL A 205 2.72 9.41 -18.75
C VAL A 205 3.48 8.46 -19.70
N GLN A 206 3.96 8.98 -20.83
CA GLN A 206 4.81 8.21 -21.73
C GLN A 206 6.27 8.37 -21.30
N ALA A 207 6.96 7.27 -21.03
CA ALA A 207 8.36 7.22 -20.64
C ALA A 207 9.19 6.69 -21.80
N THR A 208 10.11 7.49 -22.33
CA THR A 208 11.05 7.07 -23.37
C THR A 208 12.40 6.79 -22.72
N ILE A 209 12.76 5.51 -22.64
CA ILE A 209 13.98 5.01 -22.02
C ILE A 209 15.05 4.95 -23.10
N THR A 210 16.00 5.88 -23.08
CA THR A 210 17.12 5.94 -24.03
C THR A 210 18.26 5.06 -23.53
N ILE A 211 18.62 4.06 -24.32
CA ILE A 211 19.66 3.07 -23.99
C ILE A 211 20.85 3.27 -24.92
N ARG A 212 22.06 3.26 -24.37
CA ARG A 212 23.31 3.38 -25.12
C ARG A 212 24.25 2.21 -24.79
N PRO A 213 25.17 1.84 -25.69
CA PRO A 213 26.29 0.96 -25.32
C PRO A 213 27.08 1.63 -24.20
N ARG A 214 27.32 0.91 -23.11
CA ARG A 214 28.22 1.35 -22.05
C ARG A 214 29.63 1.46 -22.65
N PRO A 215 30.31 2.62 -22.58
CA PRO A 215 31.67 2.72 -23.07
C PRO A 215 32.54 1.71 -22.33
N ALA A 216 33.28 0.90 -23.09
CA ALA A 216 34.22 -0.05 -22.50
C ALA A 216 35.15 0.72 -21.55
N LYS A 217 35.27 0.25 -20.29
CA LYS A 217 36.02 0.97 -19.26
C LYS A 217 37.50 1.01 -19.66
N VAL A 218 37.90 2.11 -20.28
CA VAL A 218 39.30 2.42 -20.57
C VAL A 218 40.06 2.23 -19.26
N PRO A 219 41.07 1.35 -19.20
CA PRO A 219 41.88 1.21 -18.01
C PRO A 219 42.43 2.58 -17.64
N ALA A 220 42.27 3.01 -16.38
CA ALA A 220 42.99 4.18 -15.90
C ALA A 220 44.48 3.94 -16.20
N PRO A 221 45.17 4.88 -16.88
CA PRO A 221 46.47 4.60 -17.50
C PRO A 221 47.42 4.01 -16.47
N ALA A 222 47.95 2.83 -16.77
CA ALA A 222 48.76 2.06 -15.84
C ALA A 222 49.91 2.94 -15.34
N LYS A 223 50.02 3.04 -14.01
CA LYS A 223 51.03 3.85 -13.33
C LYS A 223 52.41 3.48 -13.89
N ALA A 224 53.04 4.42 -14.59
CA ALA A 224 54.23 4.13 -15.38
C ALA A 224 55.32 3.47 -14.50
N PRO A 225 56.02 2.43 -15.00
CA PRO A 225 57.09 1.79 -14.25
C PRO A 225 58.18 2.82 -13.98
N ALA A 226 58.66 2.88 -12.73
CA ALA A 226 59.83 3.67 -12.40
C ALA A 226 61.05 3.07 -13.12
N PRO A 227 61.91 3.87 -13.77
CA PRO A 227 63.08 3.37 -14.46
C PRO A 227 64.10 2.79 -13.48
N GLU A 228 64.73 1.69 -13.87
CA GLU A 228 65.63 0.91 -13.00
C GLU A 228 66.97 1.62 -12.72
N THR A 229 67.51 1.38 -11.53
CA THR A 229 68.83 1.85 -11.09
C THR A 229 69.95 1.27 -11.96
N LYS A 230 70.95 2.09 -12.31
CA LYS A 230 72.19 1.59 -12.92
C LYS A 230 73.44 2.31 -12.41
N ALA A 231 74.25 1.55 -11.65
CA ALA A 231 75.67 1.71 -11.30
C ALA A 231 76.19 3.09 -10.78
N ALA A 232 76.88 3.05 -9.63
CA ALA A 232 77.85 4.07 -9.22
C ALA A 232 79.21 3.88 -9.95
N PRO A 233 80.22 4.74 -9.70
CA PRO A 233 81.20 4.33 -8.69
C PRO A 233 81.79 5.44 -7.78
N GLU A 234 82.30 4.96 -6.63
CA GLU A 234 83.45 5.46 -5.84
C GLU A 234 83.38 6.77 -5.01
N THR A 235 84.33 6.87 -4.07
CA THR A 235 84.37 7.76 -2.88
C THR A 235 85.82 8.24 -2.68
N PRO A 236 86.12 9.29 -1.87
CA PRO A 236 86.53 9.06 -0.46
C PRO A 236 86.09 10.23 0.48
N PRO A 237 86.67 10.49 1.69
CA PRO A 237 86.10 10.01 2.95
C PRO A 237 85.79 11.11 4.00
N ALA A 238 85.53 10.70 5.26
CA ALA A 238 85.04 11.50 6.40
C ALA A 238 86.07 12.50 7.02
N PRO A 239 85.67 13.36 7.99
CA PRO A 239 85.44 12.99 9.40
C PRO A 239 83.98 13.25 9.87
N GLU A 240 83.32 12.45 10.71
CA GLU A 240 83.55 12.05 12.12
C GLU A 240 82.97 13.00 13.21
N THR A 241 81.78 12.61 13.73
CA THR A 241 81.34 12.63 15.15
C THR A 241 81.25 13.98 15.94
N PRO A 242 80.65 14.03 17.16
CA PRO A 242 79.76 13.07 17.85
C PRO A 242 78.46 13.67 18.46
N GLY A 243 77.53 12.79 18.85
CA GLY A 243 76.96 12.87 20.21
C GLY A 243 75.42 12.92 20.38
N PRO A 244 74.87 12.48 21.54
CA PRO A 244 73.48 11.97 21.58
C PRO A 244 72.59 12.43 22.75
N SER A 245 71.26 12.35 22.59
CA SER A 245 70.24 12.11 23.64
C SER A 245 68.81 12.10 23.06
N LYS A 246 67.81 11.42 23.63
CA LYS A 246 67.77 10.18 24.45
C LYS A 246 66.32 9.64 24.42
N ALA A 247 66.13 8.34 24.61
CA ALA A 247 64.80 7.68 24.76
C ALA A 247 64.22 7.93 26.19
N PRO A 248 62.97 7.54 26.57
CA PRO A 248 62.27 6.30 26.20
C PRO A 248 60.75 6.40 25.89
N GLN A 249 60.11 5.24 25.77
CA GLN A 249 58.69 4.98 25.45
C GLN A 249 57.86 4.57 26.70
N ALA A 250 56.56 4.27 26.47
CA ALA A 250 55.72 3.29 27.18
C ALA A 250 55.13 3.67 28.56
N PRO A 251 54.10 2.94 29.08
CA PRO A 251 53.10 2.06 28.43
C PRO A 251 51.62 2.36 28.84
N GLU A 252 50.69 1.49 28.39
CA GLU A 252 49.48 0.85 29.01
C GLU A 252 48.82 1.46 30.30
N THR A 253 47.56 1.18 30.72
CA THR A 253 46.69 -0.03 30.67
C THR A 253 45.20 0.36 30.88
N PRO A 254 44.18 -0.44 30.46
CA PRO A 254 42.76 -0.15 30.72
C PRO A 254 42.08 -0.94 31.86
N GLU A 255 41.22 -0.28 32.65
CA GLU A 255 40.13 -0.85 33.49
C GLU A 255 38.93 0.13 33.41
N ALA A 256 37.66 -0.25 33.20
CA ALA A 256 36.76 -1.21 33.87
C ALA A 256 36.03 -0.64 35.10
N SER A 257 34.70 -0.84 35.17
CA SER A 257 33.93 -1.29 36.35
C SER A 257 32.47 -0.76 36.45
N GLN A 258 31.52 -1.70 36.35
CA GLN A 258 30.27 -1.86 37.15
C GLN A 258 29.14 -0.80 37.20
N ALA A 259 27.92 -1.34 37.29
CA ALA A 259 26.64 -0.74 37.74
C ALA A 259 26.10 -1.65 38.89
N PRO A 260 24.83 -1.65 39.37
CA PRO A 260 23.64 -0.76 39.21
C PRO A 260 23.13 -0.36 40.65
N PRO A 261 21.86 -0.46 41.12
CA PRO A 261 20.49 -0.36 40.52
C PRO A 261 19.43 0.49 41.30
N ALA A 262 18.34 0.89 40.61
CA ALA A 262 16.94 0.98 41.11
C ALA A 262 16.62 1.95 42.30
N PRO A 263 15.35 2.10 42.76
CA PRO A 263 14.02 1.78 42.17
C PRO A 263 13.46 3.01 41.39
N ALA A 264 12.16 3.37 41.23
CA ALA A 264 10.80 2.94 41.65
C ALA A 264 9.77 3.55 40.65
N ALA A 265 8.44 3.57 40.86
CA ALA A 265 7.40 2.53 41.07
C ALA A 265 6.03 3.24 41.26
N GLY A 266 4.94 2.72 40.66
CA GLY A 266 3.54 3.13 40.92
C GLY A 266 2.90 4.09 39.88
N THR A 267 1.57 4.13 39.71
CA THR A 267 0.46 3.27 40.22
C THR A 267 -0.76 3.37 39.28
N THR A 268 -1.60 2.33 39.25
CA THR A 268 -2.80 2.19 38.39
C THR A 268 -4.10 2.81 38.95
N GLY A 269 -4.98 3.21 38.03
CA GLY A 269 -6.45 3.28 38.22
C GLY A 269 -7.03 4.61 38.72
N PRO A 270 -8.38 4.71 38.82
CA PRO A 270 -9.38 3.71 38.41
C PRO A 270 -9.82 3.85 36.95
#